data_AF-D7AYN5-F1
#
_entry.id   AF-D7AYN5-F1
#
_cell.length_a   1.000
_cell.length_b   1.000
_cell.length_c   1.000
_cell.angle_alpha   90.00
_cell.angle_beta   90.00
_cell.angle_gamma   90.00
#
_symmetry.space_group_name_H-M   'P 1'
#
loop_
_entity.id
_entity.type
_entity.pdbx_description
1 polymer ?
#
loop_
_entity_poly.entity_id
_entity_poly.type
_entity_poly.pdbx_seq_one_letter_code
_entity_poly.pdbx_strand_id
1 'polypeptide(L)'
;MPRPWKRPDLPPGGLDELNRALHELHHRAGWPSSRQIQRALDAKGVPMSHTKVHDTLTKPDLPPKGAVEMITEVLAEAVRGADADTEVERLLDLWQDASDGTLSSSSAAHGEPRAEAPPPALRPPTGGGQGGDEQAYEWGDVPREWRDRAEAGEPDAMISIGLRFGVWGEKDKAETWYRRAVEAGSTRAMDNLGSLLEDRGDLGEAEEWFRRAAEDGHTDAMDNLGSLLEGRGELDEAEGWFRRAVEDGHTDAMNNLGVLLRGQGELDEAEGWFRRAAEDGHLQAMNDLGVLLRGRGRLDEAESWFRNAAGKNGNAHAMYNLGSLLEDRGELGGADVWYRRAAKNGNTQAMYNLAFLLHREGDKDEAETWYRRAAEFGHTAAMYNLGVLLQGRGRPGEAQGWWQRALAATGRRRGR
;
A
#
# COMPACT_ATOMS: atom_id res chain seq x y z
N MET A 1 52.49 8.51 -0.60
CA MET A 1 51.29 8.57 -1.46
C MET A 1 50.46 7.33 -1.20
N PRO A 2 49.26 7.41 -0.63
CA PRO A 2 48.39 6.24 -0.56
C PRO A 2 47.82 5.97 -1.96
N ARG A 3 47.79 4.69 -2.35
CA ARG A 3 47.36 4.23 -3.67
C ARG A 3 45.90 4.63 -3.94
N PRO A 4 45.52 4.97 -5.18
CA PRO A 4 44.12 5.18 -5.51
C PRO A 4 43.38 3.85 -5.29
N TRP A 5 42.32 3.91 -4.49
CA TRP A 5 41.35 2.84 -4.35
C TRP A 5 40.85 2.46 -5.74
N LYS A 6 41.15 1.25 -6.21
CA LYS A 6 40.50 0.69 -7.40
C LYS A 6 39.06 0.38 -7.02
N ARG A 7 38.11 1.05 -7.68
CA ARG A 7 36.68 0.75 -7.61
C ARG A 7 36.45 -0.72 -8.03
N PRO A 8 35.61 -1.50 -7.34
CA PRO A 8 35.10 -2.74 -7.89
C PRO A 8 34.19 -2.45 -9.08
N ASP A 9 34.18 -3.33 -10.08
CA ASP A 9 33.23 -3.26 -11.20
C ASP A 9 31.81 -3.46 -10.65
N LEU A 10 30.99 -2.41 -10.73
CA LEU A 10 29.60 -2.41 -10.24
C LEU A 10 28.67 -3.04 -11.28
N PRO A 11 27.74 -3.93 -10.88
CA PRO A 11 26.71 -4.45 -11.78
C PRO A 11 25.73 -3.33 -12.17
N PRO A 12 25.24 -3.29 -13.42
CA PRO A 12 24.50 -2.15 -13.95
C PRO A 12 23.12 -1.90 -13.30
N GLY A 13 22.51 -2.88 -12.64
CA GLY A 13 21.11 -2.76 -12.16
C GLY A 13 20.85 -1.70 -11.08
N GLY A 14 21.56 -1.77 -9.95
CA GLY A 14 21.27 -0.91 -8.78
C GLY A 14 21.74 0.54 -8.95
N LEU A 15 22.82 0.74 -9.68
CA LEU A 15 23.32 2.08 -9.99
C LEU A 15 22.37 2.82 -10.95
N ASP A 16 21.82 2.12 -11.94
CA ASP A 16 20.88 2.69 -12.90
C ASP A 16 19.57 3.13 -12.23
N GLU A 17 19.11 2.39 -11.22
CA GLU A 17 17.88 2.72 -10.47
C GLU A 17 18.08 3.92 -9.52
N LEU A 18 19.20 3.96 -8.79
CA LEU A 18 19.56 5.12 -7.97
C LEU A 18 19.73 6.39 -8.81
N ASN A 19 20.44 6.30 -9.93
CA ASN A 19 20.66 7.44 -10.83
C ASN A 19 19.35 7.94 -11.44
N ARG A 20 18.43 7.02 -11.78
CA ARG A 20 17.10 7.37 -12.26
C ARG A 20 16.31 8.11 -11.19
N ALA A 21 16.30 7.61 -9.95
CA ALA A 21 15.61 8.26 -8.83
C ALA A 21 16.16 9.66 -8.51
N LEU A 22 17.49 9.84 -8.49
CA LEU A 22 18.12 11.15 -8.28
C LEU A 22 17.80 12.14 -9.40
N HIS A 23 17.76 11.65 -10.66
CA HIS A 23 17.43 12.45 -11.82
C HIS A 23 15.96 12.87 -11.83
N GLU A 24 15.05 11.95 -11.51
CA GLU A 24 13.62 12.22 -11.34
C GLU A 24 13.40 13.28 -10.25
N LEU A 25 14.06 13.14 -9.10
CA LEU A 25 13.96 14.11 -8.00
C LEU A 25 14.50 15.49 -8.39
N HIS A 26 15.59 15.56 -9.16
CA HIS A 26 16.13 16.83 -9.66
C HIS A 26 15.14 17.60 -10.54
N HIS A 27 14.31 16.87 -11.30
CA HIS A 27 13.35 17.44 -12.24
C HIS A 27 11.90 17.50 -11.71
N ARG A 28 11.64 16.95 -10.52
CA ARG A 28 10.29 16.91 -9.92
C ARG A 28 9.83 18.30 -9.48
N ALA A 29 8.69 18.74 -10.01
CA ALA A 29 8.11 20.03 -9.65
C ALA A 29 7.80 20.12 -8.14
N GLY A 30 8.25 21.20 -7.50
CA GLY A 30 8.08 21.43 -6.06
C GLY A 30 9.23 20.90 -5.19
N TRP A 31 10.22 20.21 -5.78
CA TRP A 31 11.43 19.77 -5.08
C TRP A 31 12.56 20.81 -5.20
N PRO A 32 13.46 20.91 -4.20
CA PRO A 32 14.54 21.90 -4.23
C PRO A 32 15.49 21.68 -5.41
N SER A 33 15.71 22.72 -6.22
CA SER A 33 16.73 22.73 -7.26
C SER A 33 18.15 22.60 -6.68
N SER A 34 19.12 22.19 -7.51
CA SER A 34 20.54 22.14 -7.13
C SER A 34 21.07 23.46 -6.53
N ARG A 35 20.51 24.61 -6.94
CA ARG A 35 20.82 25.94 -6.37
C ARG A 35 20.22 26.16 -4.99
N GLN A 36 19.02 25.65 -4.74
CA GLN A 36 18.39 25.71 -3.42
C GLN A 36 19.10 24.79 -2.43
N ILE A 37 19.50 23.59 -2.89
CA ILE A 37 20.30 22.65 -2.11
C ILE A 37 21.64 23.27 -1.75
N GLN A 38 22.35 23.86 -2.72
CA GLN A 38 23.61 24.56 -2.46
C GLN A 38 23.48 25.65 -1.39
N ARG A 39 22.45 26.51 -1.47
CA ARG A 39 22.24 27.58 -0.48
C ARG A 39 21.98 27.06 0.92
N ALA A 40 21.29 25.93 1.06
CA ALA A 40 21.04 25.29 2.35
C ALA A 40 22.34 24.69 2.93
N LEU A 41 23.17 24.08 2.09
CA LEU A 41 24.49 23.58 2.48
C LEU A 41 25.43 24.71 2.92
N ASP A 42 25.43 25.84 2.21
CA ASP A 42 26.20 27.04 2.59
C ASP A 42 25.76 27.59 3.96
N ALA A 43 24.45 27.61 4.22
CA ALA A 43 23.90 28.04 5.51
C ALA A 43 24.31 27.13 6.69
N LYS A 44 24.59 25.85 6.41
CA LYS A 44 25.10 24.86 7.39
C LYS A 44 26.63 24.78 7.44
N GLY A 45 27.34 25.62 6.68
CA GLY A 45 28.81 25.63 6.64
C GLY A 45 29.43 24.43 5.92
N VAL A 46 28.66 23.72 5.09
CA VAL A 46 29.14 22.58 4.31
C VAL A 46 29.75 23.07 2.99
N PRO A 47 31.06 22.84 2.73
CA PRO A 47 31.72 23.33 1.53
C PRO A 47 31.45 22.39 0.34
N MET A 48 30.28 22.51 -0.27
CA MET A 48 29.95 21.92 -1.57
C MET A 48 29.82 23.03 -2.61
N SER A 49 30.14 22.79 -3.89
CA SER A 49 29.92 23.78 -4.96
C SER A 49 28.66 23.45 -5.73
N HIS A 50 28.00 24.47 -6.29
CA HIS A 50 26.77 24.26 -7.10
C HIS A 50 26.97 23.22 -8.21
N THR A 51 28.14 23.24 -8.87
CA THR A 51 28.51 22.25 -9.88
C THR A 51 28.58 20.84 -9.31
N LYS A 52 29.11 20.67 -8.10
CA LYS A 52 29.22 19.36 -7.43
C LYS A 52 27.85 18.85 -6.98
N VAL A 53 26.95 19.72 -6.51
CA VAL A 53 25.55 19.36 -6.20
C VAL A 53 24.82 18.91 -7.47
N HIS A 54 24.92 19.70 -8.54
CA HIS A 54 24.29 19.37 -9.82
C HIS A 54 24.80 18.04 -10.38
N ASP A 55 26.12 17.83 -10.37
CA ASP A 55 26.75 16.58 -10.81
C ASP A 55 26.27 15.37 -9.99
N THR A 56 26.12 15.52 -8.67
CA THR A 56 25.64 14.45 -7.78
C THR A 56 24.20 14.02 -8.11
N LEU A 57 23.38 14.95 -8.62
CA LEU A 57 21.98 14.70 -8.97
C LEU A 57 21.77 14.21 -10.42
N THR A 58 22.80 14.31 -11.27
CA THR A 58 22.63 14.14 -12.73
C THR A 58 23.65 13.23 -13.40
N LYS A 59 24.78 12.91 -12.77
CA LYS A 59 25.81 12.02 -13.35
C LYS A 59 25.59 10.56 -12.97
N PRO A 60 25.93 9.62 -13.88
CA PRO A 60 25.76 8.18 -13.66
C PRO A 60 26.92 7.58 -12.83
N ASP A 61 27.33 8.26 -11.76
CA ASP A 61 28.39 7.83 -10.86
C ASP A 61 27.80 7.65 -9.46
N LEU A 62 28.19 6.59 -8.73
CA LEU A 62 27.73 6.40 -7.35
C LEU A 62 28.15 7.59 -6.49
N PRO A 63 27.20 8.38 -5.96
CA PRO A 63 27.54 9.53 -5.13
C PRO A 63 28.11 9.06 -3.79
N PRO A 64 29.08 9.78 -3.19
CA PRO A 64 29.59 9.42 -1.87
C PRO A 64 28.47 9.54 -0.83
N LYS A 65 28.37 8.60 0.11
CA LYS A 65 27.31 8.49 1.14
C LYS A 65 26.92 9.83 1.76
N GLY A 66 27.92 10.59 2.20
CA GLY A 66 27.72 11.89 2.83
C GLY A 66 27.03 12.92 1.91
N ALA A 67 27.22 12.85 0.59
CA ALA A 67 26.53 13.74 -0.33
C ALA A 67 25.04 13.39 -0.47
N VAL A 68 24.68 12.10 -0.41
CA VAL A 68 23.28 11.66 -0.38
C VAL A 68 22.64 12.06 0.94
N GLU A 69 23.26 11.73 2.09
CA GLU A 69 22.78 12.12 3.42
C GLU A 69 22.58 13.63 3.55
N MET A 70 23.48 14.45 3.00
CA MET A 70 23.36 15.91 3.00
C MET A 70 22.25 16.44 2.09
N ILE A 71 22.02 15.82 0.93
CA ILE A 71 20.88 16.15 0.07
C ILE A 71 19.58 15.79 0.81
N THR A 72 19.52 14.58 1.39
CA THR A 72 18.42 14.05 2.20
C THR A 72 18.04 14.97 3.38
N GLU A 73 19.03 15.51 4.10
CA GLU A 73 18.77 16.42 5.23
C GLU A 73 18.18 17.76 4.77
N VAL A 74 18.61 18.27 3.61
CA VAL A 74 18.02 19.47 3.00
C VAL A 74 16.60 19.19 2.47
N LEU A 75 16.34 17.98 1.99
CA LEU A 75 15.00 17.53 1.57
C LEU A 75 14.03 17.48 2.75
N ALA A 76 14.46 16.93 3.88
CA ALA A 76 13.65 16.86 5.11
C ALA A 76 13.33 18.25 5.70
N GLU A 77 14.19 19.26 5.49
CA GLU A 77 13.97 20.62 5.97
C GLU A 77 13.14 21.49 5.01
N ALA A 78 13.35 21.35 3.70
CA ALA A 78 12.72 22.18 2.68
C ALA A 78 11.34 21.69 2.26
N VAL A 79 11.07 20.39 2.38
CA VAL A 79 9.80 19.74 2.03
C VAL A 79 9.29 19.01 3.27
N ARG A 80 8.29 19.57 3.96
CA ARG A 80 7.64 18.87 5.09
C ARG A 80 6.45 18.05 4.60
N GLY A 81 6.43 16.76 4.95
CA GLY A 81 5.32 15.85 4.69
C GLY A 81 5.79 14.40 4.56
N ALA A 82 4.89 13.44 4.76
CA ALA A 82 5.21 12.00 4.74
C ALA A 82 5.87 11.54 3.42
N ASP A 83 5.55 12.20 2.31
CA ASP A 83 6.16 11.94 0.99
C ASP A 83 7.65 12.27 0.94
N ALA A 84 8.09 13.29 1.69
CA ALA A 84 9.49 13.71 1.73
C ALA A 84 10.32 12.69 2.53
N ASP A 85 9.81 12.30 3.70
CA ASP A 85 10.46 11.31 4.56
C ASP A 85 10.56 9.93 3.87
N THR A 86 9.51 9.53 3.15
CA THR A 86 9.48 8.27 2.40
C THR A 86 10.46 8.26 1.22
N GLU A 87 10.56 9.36 0.46
CA GLU A 87 11.48 9.47 -0.68
C GLU A 87 12.95 9.56 -0.21
N VAL A 88 13.17 10.20 0.94
CA VAL A 88 14.45 10.26 1.66
C VAL A 88 14.92 8.85 2.04
N GLU A 89 14.06 8.05 2.66
CA GLU A 89 14.36 6.66 3.05
C GLU A 89 14.60 5.79 1.80
N ARG A 90 13.80 5.97 0.75
CA ARG A 90 13.97 5.29 -0.54
C ARG A 90 15.33 5.56 -1.18
N LEU A 91 15.79 6.82 -1.20
CA LEU A 91 17.09 7.17 -1.79
C LEU A 91 18.27 6.61 -0.99
N LEU A 92 18.15 6.54 0.34
CA LEU A 92 19.18 5.92 1.19
C LEU A 92 19.23 4.40 1.00
N ASP A 93 18.08 3.75 0.84
CA ASP A 93 17.99 2.30 0.56
C ASP A 93 18.56 1.97 -0.84
N LEU A 94 18.19 2.71 -1.89
CA LEU A 94 18.75 2.54 -3.23
C LEU A 94 20.27 2.76 -3.26
N TRP A 95 20.75 3.73 -2.47
CA TRP A 95 22.18 3.95 -2.31
C TRP A 95 22.87 2.76 -1.64
N GLN A 96 22.24 2.18 -0.62
CA GLN A 96 22.77 1.03 0.10
C GLN A 96 22.80 -0.23 -0.80
N ASP A 97 21.72 -0.51 -1.52
CA ASP A 97 21.64 -1.64 -2.46
C ASP A 97 22.63 -1.50 -3.63
N ALA A 98 22.79 -0.29 -4.16
CA ALA A 98 23.79 0.01 -5.19
C ALA A 98 25.23 -0.13 -4.66
N SER A 99 25.43 0.06 -3.35
CA SER A 99 26.74 -0.10 -2.70
C SER A 99 27.08 -1.54 -2.33
N ASP A 100 26.07 -2.35 -2.01
CA ASP A 100 26.20 -3.74 -1.58
C ASP A 100 26.09 -4.75 -2.75
N GLY A 101 25.58 -4.32 -3.92
CA GLY A 101 25.52 -5.12 -5.15
C GLY A 101 24.42 -6.20 -5.15
N THR A 102 23.42 -6.09 -4.28
CA THR A 102 22.43 -7.13 -3.97
C THR A 102 21.05 -6.93 -4.58
N LEU A 103 20.96 -6.68 -5.89
CA LEU A 103 19.70 -6.85 -6.63
C LEU A 103 19.75 -8.16 -7.44
N SER A 104 18.97 -9.16 -7.00
CA SER A 104 18.81 -10.44 -7.67
C SER A 104 17.88 -10.30 -8.89
N SER A 105 18.32 -10.85 -10.03
CA SER A 105 17.58 -10.90 -11.28
C SER A 105 16.36 -11.83 -11.19
N SER A 106 15.17 -11.27 -10.95
CA SER A 106 13.88 -11.98 -11.13
C SER A 106 12.79 -11.02 -11.65
N SER A 107 13.06 -10.38 -12.79
CA SER A 107 12.07 -9.54 -13.51
C SER A 107 12.41 -9.47 -15.01
N ALA A 108 12.82 -10.59 -15.61
CA ALA A 108 13.22 -10.64 -17.02
C ALA A 108 12.75 -11.91 -17.71
N ALA A 109 11.43 -12.12 -17.79
CA ALA A 109 10.79 -12.92 -18.84
C ALA A 109 9.26 -12.81 -18.69
N HIS A 110 8.63 -11.90 -19.43
CA HIS A 110 7.46 -12.16 -20.27
C HIS A 110 7.22 -10.92 -21.13
N GLY A 111 7.31 -11.11 -22.45
CA GLY A 111 7.05 -10.07 -23.44
C GLY A 111 5.56 -10.03 -23.73
N GLU A 112 4.89 -9.02 -23.18
CA GLU A 112 3.58 -8.55 -23.61
C GLU A 112 3.73 -7.20 -24.34
N PRO A 113 2.81 -6.85 -25.26
CA PRO A 113 2.84 -5.55 -25.93
C PRO A 113 2.69 -4.43 -24.89
N ARG A 114 3.64 -3.50 -24.88
CA ARG A 114 3.72 -2.34 -23.97
C ARG A 114 2.37 -1.64 -23.80
N ALA A 115 1.75 -1.80 -22.63
CA ALA A 115 0.91 -0.76 -22.06
C ALA A 115 1.81 0.42 -21.66
N GLU A 116 1.51 1.63 -22.14
CA GLU A 116 2.18 2.85 -21.69
C GLU A 116 2.04 2.97 -20.16
N ALA A 117 3.16 3.25 -19.47
CA ALA A 117 3.18 3.43 -18.03
C ALA A 117 2.19 4.53 -17.61
N PRO A 118 1.43 4.35 -16.51
CA PRO A 118 0.54 5.40 -16.03
C PRO A 118 1.36 6.66 -15.70
N PRO A 119 0.91 7.85 -16.12
CA PRO A 119 1.68 9.08 -15.93
C PRO A 119 1.82 9.45 -14.45
N PRO A 120 2.90 10.15 -14.06
CA PRO A 120 3.20 10.48 -12.67
C PRO A 120 2.09 11.31 -12.02
N ALA A 121 1.92 11.11 -10.70
CA ALA A 121 0.95 11.81 -9.87
C ALA A 121 1.19 13.34 -9.91
N LEU A 122 0.18 14.09 -10.35
CA LEU A 122 0.19 15.55 -10.42
C LEU A 122 -0.93 16.16 -9.58
N ARG A 123 -0.61 17.32 -9.00
CA ARG A 123 -1.37 18.02 -7.97
C ARG A 123 -2.74 18.50 -8.48
N PRO A 124 -3.74 18.65 -7.60
CA PRO A 124 -4.98 19.32 -7.95
C PRO A 124 -4.73 20.80 -8.29
N PRO A 125 -5.60 21.44 -9.11
CA PRO A 125 -5.43 22.84 -9.49
C PRO A 125 -5.47 23.76 -8.27
N THR A 126 -4.36 24.45 -8.00
CA THR A 126 -4.30 25.48 -6.95
C THR A 126 -5.00 26.75 -7.43
N GLY A 127 -6.13 27.08 -6.81
CA GLY A 127 -6.89 28.30 -7.10
C GLY A 127 -6.06 29.56 -6.83
N GLY A 128 -5.90 30.40 -7.86
CA GLY A 128 -5.30 31.72 -7.72
C GLY A 128 -4.60 32.23 -8.97
N GLY A 129 -5.35 32.61 -10.00
CA GLY A 129 -4.80 33.31 -11.17
C GLY A 129 -5.89 33.75 -12.13
N GLN A 130 -6.28 35.03 -12.05
CA GLN A 130 -7.16 35.65 -13.04
C GLN A 130 -6.39 35.85 -14.35
N GLY A 131 -6.87 35.21 -15.43
CA GLY A 131 -6.42 35.46 -16.80
C GLY A 131 -5.75 34.27 -17.49
N GLY A 132 -6.53 33.24 -17.84
CA GLY A 132 -6.11 32.14 -18.71
C GLY A 132 -7.29 31.22 -19.02
N ASP A 133 -7.45 30.87 -20.31
CA ASP A 133 -8.52 30.08 -20.94
C ASP A 133 -9.35 29.18 -20.00
N GLU A 134 -10.68 29.34 -19.99
CA GLU A 134 -11.62 28.51 -19.20
C GLU A 134 -11.40 26.99 -19.44
N GLN A 135 -10.96 26.61 -20.65
CA GLN A 135 -10.60 25.23 -20.99
C GLN A 135 -9.36 24.72 -20.23
N ALA A 136 -8.40 25.58 -19.86
CA ALA A 136 -7.26 25.13 -19.06
C ALA A 136 -7.68 24.73 -17.63
N TYR A 137 -8.73 25.34 -17.10
CA TYR A 137 -9.32 24.99 -15.79
C TYR A 137 -10.14 23.71 -15.83
N GLU A 138 -10.79 23.40 -16.95
CA GLU A 138 -11.65 22.22 -17.08
C GLU A 138 -10.86 20.90 -17.06
N TRP A 139 -9.67 20.91 -17.65
CA TRP A 139 -8.84 19.73 -17.88
C TRP A 139 -7.65 19.58 -16.92
N GLY A 140 -7.43 20.54 -16.02
CA GLY A 140 -6.28 20.56 -15.10
C GLY A 140 -4.94 20.29 -15.82
N ASP A 141 -4.09 19.45 -15.21
CA ASP A 141 -2.79 19.05 -15.72
C ASP A 141 -2.84 17.84 -16.71
N VAL A 142 -4.00 17.50 -17.28
CA VAL A 142 -4.06 16.46 -18.33
C VAL A 142 -3.20 16.90 -19.53
N PRO A 143 -2.22 16.13 -20.01
CA PRO A 143 -1.40 16.54 -21.16
C PRO A 143 -2.26 16.73 -22.42
N ARG A 144 -2.00 17.77 -23.22
CA ARG A 144 -2.78 18.07 -24.44
C ARG A 144 -2.88 16.88 -25.40
N GLU A 145 -1.78 16.16 -25.59
CA GLU A 145 -1.74 14.95 -26.42
C GLU A 145 -2.77 13.90 -26.01
N TRP A 146 -2.99 13.71 -24.70
CA TRP A 146 -3.99 12.78 -24.20
C TRP A 146 -5.42 13.30 -24.44
N ARG A 147 -5.63 14.62 -24.33
CA ARG A 147 -6.92 15.25 -24.66
C ARG A 147 -7.24 15.06 -26.13
N ASP A 148 -6.29 15.35 -27.01
CA ASP A 148 -6.46 15.22 -28.46
C ASP A 148 -6.77 13.77 -28.85
N ARG A 149 -6.07 12.79 -28.25
CA ARG A 149 -6.33 11.35 -28.43
C ARG A 149 -7.72 10.93 -27.94
N ALA A 150 -8.11 11.39 -26.75
CA ALA A 150 -9.43 11.10 -26.18
C ALA A 150 -10.56 11.76 -26.99
N GLU A 151 -10.37 12.99 -27.47
CA GLU A 151 -11.31 13.67 -28.38
C GLU A 151 -11.40 12.98 -29.75
N ALA A 152 -10.31 12.37 -30.21
CA ALA A 152 -10.27 11.56 -31.42
C ALA A 152 -10.97 10.19 -31.28
N GLY A 153 -11.50 9.85 -30.11
CA GLY A 153 -12.24 8.61 -29.88
C GLY A 153 -11.41 7.46 -29.33
N GLU A 154 -10.17 7.69 -28.90
CA GLU A 154 -9.29 6.62 -28.42
C GLU A 154 -9.68 6.18 -26.99
N PRO A 155 -10.13 4.92 -26.78
CA PRO A 155 -10.66 4.49 -25.48
C PRO A 155 -9.62 4.51 -24.36
N ASP A 156 -8.36 4.19 -24.66
CA ASP A 156 -7.28 4.16 -23.67
C ASP A 156 -6.97 5.57 -23.14
N ALA A 157 -6.98 6.57 -24.02
CA ALA A 157 -6.80 7.96 -23.63
C ALA A 157 -7.97 8.43 -22.76
N MET A 158 -9.21 8.06 -23.10
CA MET A 158 -10.39 8.35 -22.28
C MET A 158 -10.31 7.70 -20.89
N ILE A 159 -9.90 6.43 -20.80
CA ILE A 159 -9.72 5.73 -19.52
C ILE A 159 -8.67 6.42 -18.65
N SER A 160 -7.51 6.78 -19.22
CA SER A 160 -6.46 7.44 -18.45
C SER A 160 -6.85 8.84 -17.97
N ILE A 161 -7.67 9.56 -18.74
CA ILE A 161 -8.25 10.84 -18.30
C ILE A 161 -9.26 10.58 -17.17
N GLY A 162 -10.10 9.56 -17.30
CA GLY A 162 -11.04 9.13 -16.26
C GLY A 162 -10.34 8.79 -14.93
N LEU A 163 -9.30 7.97 -14.98
CA LEU A 163 -8.48 7.59 -13.82
C LEU A 163 -7.90 8.82 -13.12
N ARG A 164 -7.40 9.80 -13.89
CA ARG A 164 -6.84 11.03 -13.34
C ARG A 164 -7.90 11.88 -12.63
N PHE A 165 -9.08 12.05 -13.23
CA PHE A 165 -10.18 12.74 -12.56
C PHE A 165 -10.63 12.00 -11.29
N GLY A 166 -10.60 10.66 -11.30
CA GLY A 166 -10.84 9.84 -10.11
C GLY A 166 -9.86 10.16 -8.98
N VAL A 167 -8.56 10.23 -9.28
CA VAL A 167 -7.50 10.60 -8.30
C VAL A 167 -7.69 12.01 -7.74
N TRP A 168 -8.19 12.95 -8.56
CA TRP A 168 -8.51 14.31 -8.10
C TRP A 168 -9.81 14.41 -7.30
N GLY A 169 -10.56 13.31 -7.17
CA GLY A 169 -11.86 13.29 -6.51
C GLY A 169 -13.00 13.86 -7.38
N GLU A 170 -12.73 14.15 -8.66
CA GLU A 170 -13.72 14.63 -9.63
C GLU A 170 -14.47 13.44 -10.25
N LYS A 171 -15.16 12.66 -9.40
CA LYS A 171 -15.80 11.39 -9.76
C LYS A 171 -16.78 11.54 -10.94
N ASP A 172 -17.55 12.62 -11.01
CA ASP A 172 -18.51 12.83 -12.11
C ASP A 172 -17.84 13.06 -13.48
N LYS A 173 -16.67 13.71 -13.49
CA LYS A 173 -15.87 13.83 -14.72
C LYS A 173 -15.24 12.49 -15.09
N ALA A 174 -14.74 11.75 -14.10
CA ALA A 174 -14.21 10.40 -14.33
C ALA A 174 -15.25 9.49 -14.99
N GLU A 175 -16.48 9.51 -14.48
CA GLU A 175 -17.60 8.76 -15.02
C GLU A 175 -17.92 9.14 -16.47
N THR A 176 -17.95 10.45 -16.76
CA THR A 176 -18.22 10.95 -18.11
C THR A 176 -17.20 10.37 -19.11
N TRP A 177 -15.94 10.30 -18.73
CA TRP A 177 -14.89 9.73 -19.57
C TRP A 177 -14.98 8.21 -19.69
N TYR A 178 -15.28 7.49 -18.61
CA TYR A 178 -15.51 6.05 -18.69
C TYR A 178 -16.70 5.71 -19.57
N ARG A 179 -17.84 6.42 -19.46
CA ARG A 179 -19.00 6.20 -20.33
C ARG A 179 -18.66 6.42 -21.81
N ARG A 180 -17.87 7.45 -22.14
CA ARG A 180 -17.38 7.66 -23.53
C ARG A 180 -16.46 6.54 -24.00
N ALA A 181 -15.59 6.03 -23.13
CA ALA A 181 -14.72 4.91 -23.46
C ALA A 181 -15.50 3.59 -23.65
N VAL A 182 -16.58 3.40 -22.87
CA VAL A 182 -17.54 2.30 -23.04
C VAL A 182 -18.29 2.41 -24.37
N GLU A 183 -18.75 3.61 -24.76
CA GLU A 183 -19.36 3.86 -26.07
C GLU A 183 -18.39 3.57 -27.22
N ALA A 184 -17.09 3.77 -27.00
CA ALA A 184 -16.03 3.42 -27.92
C ALA A 184 -15.62 1.92 -27.86
N GLY A 185 -16.33 1.09 -27.08
CA GLY A 185 -16.19 -0.36 -27.04
C GLY A 185 -15.15 -0.90 -26.05
N SER A 186 -14.70 -0.09 -25.07
CA SER A 186 -13.71 -0.55 -24.09
C SER A 186 -14.34 -1.33 -22.94
N THR A 187 -14.03 -2.61 -22.85
CA THR A 187 -14.39 -3.47 -21.72
C THR A 187 -13.70 -3.05 -20.42
N ARG A 188 -12.45 -2.59 -20.50
CA ARG A 188 -11.72 -2.01 -19.35
C ARG A 188 -12.41 -0.78 -18.79
N ALA A 189 -13.06 0.03 -19.63
CA ALA A 189 -13.82 1.18 -19.16
C ALA A 189 -15.12 0.77 -18.44
N MET A 190 -15.72 -0.36 -18.80
CA MET A 190 -16.89 -0.90 -18.10
C MET A 190 -16.52 -1.30 -16.67
N ASP A 191 -15.39 -2.00 -16.49
CA ASP A 191 -14.87 -2.34 -15.16
C ASP A 191 -14.59 -1.09 -14.30
N ASN A 192 -13.83 -0.12 -14.84
CA ASN A 192 -13.56 1.14 -14.14
C ASN A 192 -14.82 1.95 -13.78
N LEU A 193 -15.84 1.90 -14.64
CA LEU A 193 -17.14 2.51 -14.37
C LEU A 193 -17.88 1.77 -13.26
N GLY A 194 -17.85 0.43 -13.27
CA GLY A 194 -18.38 -0.41 -12.21
C GLY A 194 -17.77 -0.08 -10.85
N SER A 195 -16.44 -0.05 -10.76
CA SER A 195 -15.73 0.27 -9.50
C SER A 195 -16.06 1.68 -9.00
N LEU A 196 -16.17 2.65 -9.92
CA LEU A 196 -16.54 4.03 -9.56
C LEU A 196 -17.96 4.14 -8.99
N LEU A 197 -18.90 3.36 -9.50
CA LEU A 197 -20.29 3.32 -9.06
C LEU A 197 -20.43 2.56 -7.73
N GLU A 198 -19.72 1.45 -7.57
CA GLU A 198 -19.64 0.71 -6.31
C GLU A 198 -19.15 1.62 -5.17
N ASP A 199 -18.08 2.38 -5.44
CA ASP A 199 -17.52 3.41 -4.56
C ASP A 199 -18.52 4.47 -4.10
N ARG A 200 -19.57 4.74 -4.90
CA ARG A 200 -20.67 5.67 -4.58
C ARG A 200 -21.84 4.99 -3.87
N GLY A 201 -21.86 3.66 -3.84
CA GLY A 201 -22.94 2.85 -3.30
C GLY A 201 -24.02 2.48 -4.33
N ASP A 202 -23.81 2.77 -5.62
CA ASP A 202 -24.73 2.47 -6.71
C ASP A 202 -24.55 1.01 -7.19
N LEU A 203 -24.69 0.06 -6.26
CA LEU A 203 -24.31 -1.35 -6.45
C LEU A 203 -25.07 -2.03 -7.61
N GLY A 204 -26.31 -1.63 -7.88
CA GLY A 204 -27.10 -2.20 -8.98
C GLY A 204 -26.54 -1.84 -10.35
N GLU A 205 -26.15 -0.57 -10.56
CA GLU A 205 -25.53 -0.16 -11.83
C GLU A 205 -24.08 -0.69 -11.92
N ALA A 206 -23.35 -0.72 -10.81
CA ALA A 206 -22.02 -1.32 -10.76
C ALA A 206 -22.03 -2.78 -11.22
N GLU A 207 -22.98 -3.57 -10.72
CA GLU A 207 -23.18 -4.97 -11.13
C GLU A 207 -23.45 -5.11 -12.63
N GLU A 208 -24.31 -4.26 -13.21
CA GLU A 208 -24.61 -4.30 -14.65
C GLU A 208 -23.34 -4.10 -15.49
N TRP A 209 -22.49 -3.15 -15.09
CA TRP A 209 -21.22 -2.88 -15.78
C TRP A 209 -20.20 -3.99 -15.59
N PHE A 210 -20.01 -4.48 -14.35
CA PHE A 210 -19.11 -5.60 -14.10
C PHE A 210 -19.57 -6.86 -14.84
N ARG A 211 -20.87 -7.18 -14.85
CA ARG A 211 -21.40 -8.33 -15.58
C ARG A 211 -21.15 -8.23 -17.07
N ARG A 212 -21.42 -7.08 -17.67
CA ARG A 212 -21.13 -6.89 -19.10
C ARG A 212 -19.64 -7.04 -19.41
N ALA A 213 -18.78 -6.46 -18.57
CA ALA A 213 -17.33 -6.57 -18.74
C ALA A 213 -16.83 -8.01 -18.59
N ALA A 214 -17.35 -8.73 -17.60
CA ALA A 214 -17.03 -10.13 -17.31
C ALA A 214 -17.54 -11.08 -18.40
N GLU A 215 -18.73 -10.83 -18.96
CA GLU A 215 -19.27 -11.55 -20.11
C GLU A 215 -18.41 -11.36 -21.37
N ASP A 216 -17.84 -10.16 -21.55
CA ASP A 216 -16.88 -9.83 -22.61
C ASP A 216 -15.45 -10.35 -22.32
N GLY A 217 -15.23 -11.04 -21.19
CA GLY A 217 -13.97 -11.70 -20.86
C GLY A 217 -12.97 -10.85 -20.05
N HIS A 218 -13.40 -9.74 -19.44
CA HIS A 218 -12.53 -8.94 -18.58
C HIS A 218 -12.33 -9.59 -17.21
N THR A 219 -11.13 -10.09 -16.96
CA THR A 219 -10.81 -10.90 -15.78
C THR A 219 -10.98 -10.14 -14.46
N ASP A 220 -10.53 -8.88 -14.35
CA ASP A 220 -10.72 -8.08 -13.13
C ASP A 220 -12.21 -7.84 -12.83
N ALA A 221 -13.04 -7.75 -13.88
CA ALA A 221 -14.47 -7.54 -13.71
C ALA A 221 -15.18 -8.81 -13.25
N MET A 222 -14.65 -9.99 -13.61
CA MET A 222 -15.13 -11.26 -13.06
C MET A 222 -14.86 -11.32 -11.55
N ASP A 223 -13.68 -10.89 -11.09
CA ASP A 223 -13.34 -10.83 -9.66
C ASP A 223 -14.21 -9.81 -8.90
N ASN A 224 -14.36 -8.60 -9.47
CA ASN A 224 -15.21 -7.55 -8.89
C ASN A 224 -16.69 -7.98 -8.81
N LEU A 225 -17.21 -8.60 -9.86
CA LEU A 225 -18.57 -9.15 -9.86
C LEU A 225 -18.74 -10.26 -8.83
N GLY A 226 -17.77 -11.18 -8.75
CA GLY A 226 -17.76 -12.25 -7.76
C GLY A 226 -17.82 -11.70 -6.34
N SER A 227 -16.98 -10.71 -6.04
CA SER A 227 -16.93 -10.04 -4.73
C SER A 227 -18.24 -9.34 -4.37
N LEU A 228 -18.85 -8.66 -5.33
CA LEU A 228 -20.11 -7.94 -5.14
C LEU A 228 -21.32 -8.91 -4.97
N LEU A 229 -21.29 -10.08 -5.59
CA LEU A 229 -22.28 -11.15 -5.39
C LEU A 229 -22.08 -11.86 -4.04
N GLU A 230 -20.83 -12.14 -3.65
CA GLU A 230 -20.49 -12.72 -2.34
C GLU A 230 -20.99 -11.82 -1.21
N GLY A 231 -20.77 -10.50 -1.32
CA GLY A 231 -21.25 -9.51 -0.34
C GLY A 231 -22.77 -9.49 -0.16
N ARG A 232 -23.54 -9.98 -1.14
CA ARG A 232 -25.00 -10.15 -1.09
C ARG A 232 -25.45 -11.55 -0.69
N GLY A 233 -24.53 -12.49 -0.57
CA GLY A 233 -24.80 -13.89 -0.22
C GLY A 233 -25.16 -14.78 -1.42
N GLU A 234 -24.93 -14.31 -2.65
CA GLU A 234 -25.18 -15.06 -3.89
C GLU A 234 -23.96 -15.94 -4.23
N LEU A 235 -23.63 -16.85 -3.30
CA LEU A 235 -22.35 -17.56 -3.27
C LEU A 235 -22.09 -18.44 -4.50
N ASP A 236 -23.12 -19.14 -5.01
CA ASP A 236 -22.96 -20.04 -6.16
C ASP A 236 -22.58 -19.27 -7.44
N GLU A 237 -23.17 -18.08 -7.65
CA GLU A 237 -22.83 -17.24 -8.81
C GLU A 237 -21.46 -16.59 -8.62
N ALA A 238 -21.15 -16.11 -7.42
CA ALA A 238 -19.84 -15.56 -7.08
C ALA A 238 -18.72 -16.57 -7.35
N GLU A 239 -18.88 -17.82 -6.89
CA GLU A 239 -17.95 -18.92 -7.10
C GLU A 239 -17.75 -19.21 -8.59
N GLY A 240 -18.82 -19.17 -9.40
CA GLY A 240 -18.74 -19.31 -10.85
C GLY A 240 -17.88 -18.24 -11.51
N TRP A 241 -18.02 -16.98 -11.09
CA TRP A 241 -17.20 -15.88 -11.62
C TRP A 241 -15.74 -15.95 -11.16
N PHE A 242 -15.49 -16.23 -9.88
CA PHE A 242 -14.12 -16.43 -9.41
C PHE A 242 -13.43 -17.58 -10.13
N ARG A 243 -14.13 -18.70 -10.37
CA ARG A 243 -13.57 -19.83 -11.13
C ARG A 243 -13.15 -19.45 -12.55
N ARG A 244 -13.94 -18.60 -13.23
CA ARG A 244 -13.55 -18.09 -14.55
C ARG A 244 -12.35 -17.16 -14.46
N ALA A 245 -12.29 -16.27 -13.47
CA ALA A 245 -11.16 -15.37 -13.28
C ALA A 245 -9.84 -16.13 -13.01
N VAL A 246 -9.88 -17.21 -12.23
CA VAL A 246 -8.68 -18.03 -11.96
C VAL A 246 -8.24 -18.88 -13.16
N GLU A 247 -9.13 -19.21 -14.10
CA GLU A 247 -8.75 -19.87 -15.37
C GLU A 247 -7.80 -18.97 -16.20
N ASP A 248 -7.94 -17.66 -16.07
CA ASP A 248 -7.06 -16.64 -16.68
C ASP A 248 -5.83 -16.30 -15.81
N GLY A 249 -5.67 -16.95 -14.65
CA GLY A 249 -4.53 -16.74 -13.76
C GLY A 249 -4.66 -15.54 -12.81
N HIS A 250 -5.86 -14.99 -12.62
CA HIS A 250 -6.06 -13.83 -11.73
C HIS A 250 -5.80 -14.16 -10.27
N THR A 251 -4.76 -13.56 -9.69
CA THR A 251 -4.26 -13.91 -8.36
C THR A 251 -5.20 -13.49 -7.22
N ASP A 252 -5.85 -12.31 -7.29
CA ASP A 252 -6.80 -11.91 -6.23
C ASP A 252 -8.05 -12.81 -6.23
N ALA A 253 -8.59 -13.15 -7.40
CA ALA A 253 -9.65 -14.16 -7.54
C ALA A 253 -9.28 -15.53 -6.97
N MET A 254 -8.01 -15.97 -7.05
CA MET A 254 -7.58 -17.20 -6.38
C MET A 254 -7.70 -17.08 -4.85
N ASN A 255 -7.33 -15.93 -4.29
CA ASN A 255 -7.53 -15.67 -2.87
C ASN A 255 -9.02 -15.63 -2.50
N ASN A 256 -9.83 -14.90 -3.27
CA ASN A 256 -11.27 -14.75 -3.01
C ASN A 256 -12.02 -16.09 -3.12
N LEU A 257 -11.70 -16.90 -4.13
CA LEU A 257 -12.19 -18.27 -4.25
C LEU A 257 -11.79 -19.13 -3.04
N GLY A 258 -10.54 -19.02 -2.59
CA GLY A 258 -10.07 -19.69 -1.38
C GLY A 258 -10.84 -19.29 -0.12
N VAL A 259 -11.17 -18.00 0.04
CA VAL A 259 -11.97 -17.49 1.15
C VAL A 259 -13.39 -18.04 1.11
N LEU A 260 -14.04 -17.99 -0.05
CA LEU A 260 -15.39 -18.48 -0.26
C LEU A 260 -15.51 -19.98 0.04
N LEU A 261 -14.61 -20.80 -0.53
CA LEU A 261 -14.56 -22.25 -0.30
C LEU A 261 -14.29 -22.60 1.16
N ARG A 262 -13.40 -21.83 1.83
CA ARG A 262 -13.17 -21.99 3.27
C ARG A 262 -14.45 -21.72 4.06
N GLY A 263 -15.24 -20.72 3.68
CA GLY A 263 -16.54 -20.40 4.28
C GLY A 263 -17.58 -21.51 4.13
N GLN A 264 -17.57 -22.22 3.00
CA GLN A 264 -18.40 -23.40 2.73
C GLN A 264 -17.89 -24.68 3.41
N GLY A 265 -16.66 -24.68 3.92
CA GLY A 265 -16.03 -25.84 4.57
C GLY A 265 -15.20 -26.72 3.62
N GLU A 266 -14.98 -26.29 2.38
CA GLU A 266 -14.17 -26.98 1.36
C GLU A 266 -12.68 -26.69 1.54
N LEU A 267 -12.17 -27.04 2.73
CA LEU A 267 -10.87 -26.58 3.21
C LEU A 267 -9.68 -27.08 2.37
N ASP A 268 -9.80 -28.22 1.68
CA ASP A 268 -8.70 -28.80 0.88
C ASP A 268 -8.55 -28.04 -0.45
N GLU A 269 -9.67 -27.72 -1.10
CA GLU A 269 -9.66 -26.91 -2.32
C GLU A 269 -9.22 -25.47 -2.00
N ALA A 270 -9.75 -24.89 -0.90
CA ALA A 270 -9.33 -23.58 -0.41
C ALA A 270 -7.80 -23.50 -0.19
N GLU A 271 -7.19 -24.54 0.40
CA GLU A 271 -5.74 -24.59 0.57
C GLU A 271 -4.98 -24.58 -0.76
N GLY A 272 -5.51 -25.29 -1.77
CA GLY A 272 -4.94 -25.32 -3.11
C GLY A 272 -4.90 -23.93 -3.75
N TRP A 273 -6.00 -23.19 -3.67
CA TRP A 273 -6.09 -21.84 -4.23
C TRP A 273 -5.26 -20.82 -3.46
N PHE A 274 -5.31 -20.82 -2.12
CA PHE A 274 -4.45 -19.96 -1.32
C PHE A 274 -2.98 -20.21 -1.58
N ARG A 275 -2.56 -21.47 -1.75
CA ARG A 275 -1.17 -21.81 -2.06
C ARG A 275 -0.73 -21.25 -3.41
N ARG A 276 -1.52 -21.40 -4.47
CA ARG A 276 -1.20 -20.82 -5.78
C ARG A 276 -1.07 -19.30 -5.70
N ALA A 277 -2.05 -18.62 -5.10
CA ALA A 277 -2.00 -17.17 -4.93
C ALA A 277 -0.79 -16.72 -4.10
N ALA A 278 -0.46 -17.45 -3.04
CA ALA A 278 0.70 -17.19 -2.20
C ALA A 278 2.03 -17.40 -2.94
N GLU A 279 2.13 -18.43 -3.78
CA GLU A 279 3.29 -18.70 -4.64
C GLU A 279 3.48 -17.60 -5.69
N ASP A 280 2.39 -16.99 -6.17
CA ASP A 280 2.39 -15.82 -7.06
C ASP A 280 2.70 -14.48 -6.33
N GLY A 281 2.95 -14.52 -5.02
CA GLY A 281 3.38 -13.36 -4.24
C GLY A 281 2.25 -12.60 -3.53
N HIS A 282 1.02 -13.10 -3.57
CA HIS A 282 -0.13 -12.42 -2.97
C HIS A 282 -0.10 -12.48 -1.43
N LEU A 283 0.20 -11.34 -0.80
CA LEU A 283 0.45 -11.26 0.65
C LEU A 283 -0.73 -11.67 1.53
N GLN A 284 -1.97 -11.37 1.12
CA GLN A 284 -3.16 -11.73 1.90
C GLN A 284 -3.44 -13.25 1.81
N ALA A 285 -3.38 -13.86 0.63
CA ALA A 285 -3.37 -15.33 0.46
C ALA A 285 -2.29 -16.04 1.27
N MET A 286 -1.05 -15.52 1.35
CA MET A 286 -0.03 -16.08 2.24
C MET A 286 -0.48 -16.07 3.71
N ASN A 287 -1.11 -14.97 4.15
CA ASN A 287 -1.69 -14.88 5.49
C ASN A 287 -2.85 -15.87 5.68
N ASP A 288 -3.80 -15.94 4.74
CA ASP A 288 -4.96 -16.83 4.83
C ASP A 288 -4.56 -18.30 4.79
N LEU A 289 -3.56 -18.66 3.98
CA LEU A 289 -2.92 -19.97 3.99
C LEU A 289 -2.31 -20.28 5.34
N GLY A 290 -1.55 -19.35 5.92
CA GLY A 290 -0.98 -19.50 7.26
C GLY A 290 -2.04 -19.74 8.33
N VAL A 291 -3.17 -19.01 8.29
CA VAL A 291 -4.28 -19.21 9.22
C VAL A 291 -4.90 -20.60 9.05
N LEU A 292 -5.16 -21.02 7.81
CA LEU A 292 -5.72 -22.33 7.49
C LEU A 292 -4.81 -23.47 7.98
N LEU A 293 -3.51 -23.37 7.70
CA LEU A 293 -2.50 -24.35 8.11
C LEU A 293 -2.36 -24.43 9.63
N ARG A 294 -2.39 -23.29 10.33
CA ARG A 294 -2.42 -23.24 11.80
C ARG A 294 -3.65 -23.95 12.35
N GLY A 295 -4.83 -23.73 11.77
CA GLY A 295 -6.06 -24.42 12.14
C GLY A 295 -6.00 -25.95 11.97
N ARG A 296 -5.20 -26.42 11.00
CA ARG A 296 -4.88 -27.85 10.79
C ARG A 296 -3.73 -28.38 11.65
N GLY A 297 -3.09 -27.55 12.49
CA GLY A 297 -1.95 -27.93 13.31
C GLY A 297 -0.61 -27.99 12.57
N ARG A 298 -0.53 -27.53 11.31
CA ARG A 298 0.71 -27.46 10.51
C ARG A 298 1.47 -26.17 10.84
N LEU A 299 1.93 -26.06 12.08
CA LEU A 299 2.42 -24.80 12.66
C LEU A 299 3.69 -24.26 11.97
N ASP A 300 4.63 -25.13 11.61
CA ASP A 300 5.90 -24.70 11.00
C ASP A 300 5.70 -24.17 9.57
N GLU A 301 4.79 -24.77 8.82
CA GLU A 301 4.40 -24.26 7.50
C GLU A 301 3.64 -22.95 7.62
N ALA A 302 2.70 -22.85 8.57
CA ALA A 302 1.97 -21.61 8.84
C ALA A 302 2.94 -20.46 9.16
N GLU A 303 3.93 -20.71 10.01
CA GLU A 303 4.96 -19.74 10.37
C GLU A 303 5.79 -19.26 9.18
N SER A 304 6.16 -20.17 8.27
CA SER A 304 6.89 -19.83 7.05
C SER A 304 6.09 -18.84 6.19
N TRP A 305 4.81 -19.14 5.96
CA TRP A 305 3.92 -18.27 5.20
C TRP A 305 3.66 -16.93 5.89
N PHE A 306 3.45 -16.93 7.21
CA PHE A 306 3.33 -15.67 7.95
C PHE A 306 4.59 -14.82 7.87
N ARG A 307 5.79 -15.42 7.95
CA ARG A 307 7.06 -14.68 7.79
C ARG A 307 7.21 -14.07 6.41
N ASN A 308 6.88 -14.81 5.35
CA ASN A 308 6.92 -14.30 3.98
C ASN A 308 5.96 -13.12 3.81
N ALA A 309 4.71 -13.27 4.28
CA ALA A 309 3.71 -12.21 4.25
C ALA A 309 4.08 -10.99 5.11
N ALA A 310 4.88 -11.17 6.17
CA ALA A 310 5.29 -10.14 7.13
C ALA A 310 6.59 -9.40 6.77
N GLY A 311 7.07 -9.49 5.51
CA GLY A 311 8.25 -8.79 4.98
C GLY A 311 8.23 -7.25 5.13
N LYS A 312 9.22 -6.51 4.56
CA LYS A 312 9.46 -5.05 4.80
C LYS A 312 8.19 -4.20 4.83
N ASN A 313 7.30 -4.37 3.83
CA ASN A 313 5.99 -3.73 3.70
C ASN A 313 4.83 -4.74 3.80
N GLY A 314 5.02 -5.79 4.59
CA GLY A 314 4.17 -6.96 4.65
C GLY A 314 2.80 -6.70 5.29
N ASN A 315 1.94 -7.70 5.17
CA ASN A 315 0.59 -7.70 5.70
C ASN A 315 0.60 -7.57 7.24
N ALA A 316 -0.10 -6.56 7.78
CA ALA A 316 -0.16 -6.32 9.22
C ALA A 316 -0.89 -7.42 10.00
N HIS A 317 -1.83 -8.13 9.37
CA HIS A 317 -2.47 -9.33 9.95
C HIS A 317 -1.50 -10.51 10.00
N ALA A 318 -0.66 -10.70 8.98
CA ALA A 318 0.39 -11.72 9.03
C ALA A 318 1.40 -11.48 10.15
N MET A 319 1.83 -10.22 10.33
CA MET A 319 2.70 -9.83 11.44
C MET A 319 2.04 -10.15 12.80
N TYR A 320 0.75 -9.82 12.95
CA TYR A 320 -0.02 -10.15 14.14
C TYR A 320 -0.12 -11.68 14.36
N ASN A 321 -0.47 -12.43 13.32
CA ASN A 321 -0.64 -13.88 13.39
C ASN A 321 0.68 -14.60 13.72
N LEU A 322 1.80 -14.10 13.19
CA LEU A 322 3.14 -14.57 13.54
C LEU A 322 3.45 -14.30 15.01
N GLY A 323 3.16 -13.09 15.51
CA GLY A 323 3.33 -12.76 16.92
C GLY A 323 2.50 -13.67 17.84
N SER A 324 1.24 -13.93 17.48
CA SER A 324 0.36 -14.85 18.21
C SER A 324 0.86 -16.29 18.19
N LEU A 325 1.37 -16.77 17.06
CA LEU A 325 1.91 -18.13 16.95
C LEU A 325 3.15 -18.30 17.86
N LEU A 326 4.03 -17.31 17.89
CA LEU A 326 5.22 -17.31 18.75
C LEU A 326 4.84 -17.21 20.24
N GLU A 327 3.83 -16.41 20.58
CA GLU A 327 3.30 -16.33 21.95
C GLU A 327 2.75 -17.68 22.43
N ASP A 328 1.98 -18.38 21.61
CA ASP A 328 1.44 -19.71 21.92
C ASP A 328 2.56 -20.74 22.21
N ARG A 329 3.72 -20.58 21.57
CA ARG A 329 4.93 -21.39 21.81
C ARG A 329 5.77 -20.92 23.00
N GLY A 330 5.41 -19.80 23.63
CA GLY A 330 6.17 -19.19 24.73
C GLY A 330 7.37 -18.37 24.30
N GLU A 331 7.53 -18.09 22.99
CA GLU A 331 8.61 -17.28 22.42
C GLU A 331 8.30 -15.78 22.53
N LEU A 332 8.12 -15.30 23.76
CA LEU A 332 7.59 -13.95 24.05
C LEU A 332 8.41 -12.80 23.44
N GLY A 333 9.75 -12.93 23.40
CA GLY A 333 10.60 -11.92 22.77
C GLY A 333 10.39 -11.81 21.25
N GLY A 334 10.10 -12.94 20.59
CA GLY A 334 9.72 -12.94 19.17
C GLY A 334 8.33 -12.37 18.96
N ALA A 335 7.39 -12.70 19.85
CA ALA A 335 6.04 -12.14 19.82
C ALA A 335 6.03 -10.61 19.97
N ASP A 336 6.79 -10.05 20.91
CA ASP A 336 6.95 -8.61 21.11
C ASP A 336 7.38 -7.89 19.82
N VAL A 337 8.43 -8.39 19.15
CA VAL A 337 8.95 -7.81 17.91
C VAL A 337 7.87 -7.74 16.83
N TRP A 338 7.14 -8.83 16.61
CA TRP A 338 6.12 -8.89 15.57
C TRP A 338 4.86 -8.11 15.93
N TYR A 339 4.44 -8.13 17.20
CA TYR A 339 3.33 -7.30 17.66
C TYR A 339 3.64 -5.80 17.55
N ARG A 340 4.86 -5.35 17.88
CA ARG A 340 5.29 -3.96 17.68
C ARG A 340 5.20 -3.55 16.22
N ARG A 341 5.63 -4.43 15.32
CA ARG A 341 5.58 -4.17 13.88
C ARG A 341 4.15 -4.09 13.36
N ALA A 342 3.32 -5.06 13.71
CA ALA A 342 1.89 -5.06 13.35
C ALA A 342 1.17 -3.82 13.92
N ALA A 343 1.45 -3.45 15.17
CA ALA A 343 0.87 -2.28 15.84
C ALA A 343 1.29 -0.95 15.18
N LYS A 344 2.54 -0.83 14.73
CA LYS A 344 3.00 0.32 13.94
C LYS A 344 2.26 0.43 12.61
N ASN A 345 1.95 -0.71 11.98
CA ASN A 345 1.15 -0.81 10.76
C ASN A 345 -0.38 -0.79 11.01
N GLY A 346 -0.83 -0.29 12.17
CA GLY A 346 -2.25 -0.05 12.43
C GLY A 346 -3.06 -1.26 12.90
N ASN A 347 -2.46 -2.44 13.06
CA ASN A 347 -3.19 -3.61 13.54
C ASN A 347 -3.62 -3.42 15.02
N THR A 348 -4.91 -3.19 15.22
CA THR A 348 -5.47 -2.89 16.55
C THR A 348 -5.38 -4.07 17.52
N GLN A 349 -5.51 -5.31 17.02
CA GLN A 349 -5.39 -6.51 17.86
C GLN A 349 -3.96 -6.69 18.37
N ALA A 350 -2.97 -6.42 17.52
CA ALA A 350 -1.56 -6.41 17.91
C ALA A 350 -1.23 -5.31 18.92
N MET A 351 -1.81 -4.11 18.78
CA MET A 351 -1.67 -3.06 19.81
C MET A 351 -2.15 -3.54 21.18
N TYR A 352 -3.31 -4.21 21.23
CA TYR A 352 -3.84 -4.77 22.47
C TYR A 352 -2.97 -5.91 23.03
N ASN A 353 -2.56 -6.87 22.18
CA ASN A 353 -1.74 -8.00 22.62
C ASN A 353 -0.35 -7.54 23.09
N LEU A 354 0.26 -6.58 22.40
CA LEU A 354 1.51 -5.94 22.83
C LEU A 354 1.35 -5.28 24.20
N ALA A 355 0.29 -4.50 24.38
CA ALA A 355 0.01 -3.86 25.66
C ALA A 355 -0.18 -4.88 26.79
N PHE A 356 -0.84 -6.00 26.50
CA PHE A 356 -1.02 -7.09 27.46
C PHE A 356 0.30 -7.77 27.81
N LEU A 357 1.15 -8.04 26.82
CA LEU A 357 2.48 -8.61 27.02
C LEU A 357 3.35 -7.70 27.90
N LEU A 358 3.47 -6.42 27.54
CA LEU A 358 4.26 -5.42 28.28
C LEU A 358 3.75 -5.24 29.71
N HIS A 359 2.42 -5.27 29.90
CA HIS A 359 1.83 -5.19 31.23
C HIS A 359 2.24 -6.37 32.12
N ARG A 360 2.31 -7.59 31.56
CA ARG A 360 2.76 -8.79 32.28
C ARG A 360 4.24 -8.74 32.62
N GLU A 361 5.05 -8.15 31.75
CA GLU A 361 6.49 -7.95 31.94
C GLU A 361 6.80 -6.80 32.92
N GLY A 362 5.80 -5.99 33.26
CA GLY A 362 5.91 -4.90 34.22
C GLY A 362 6.17 -3.53 33.60
N ASP A 363 6.33 -3.44 32.27
CA ASP A 363 6.38 -2.16 31.55
C ASP A 363 4.97 -1.57 31.39
N LYS A 364 4.47 -1.08 32.52
CA LYS A 364 3.12 -0.53 32.59
C LYS A 364 3.00 0.77 31.78
N ASP A 365 4.06 1.55 31.61
CA ASP A 365 4.01 2.87 30.96
C ASP A 365 3.83 2.69 29.46
N GLU A 366 4.61 1.80 28.86
CA GLU A 366 4.45 1.47 27.45
C GLU A 366 3.13 0.70 27.20
N ALA A 367 2.75 -0.21 28.11
CA ALA A 367 1.45 -0.89 28.04
C ALA A 367 0.28 0.10 28.02
N GLU A 368 0.32 1.17 28.81
CA GLU A 368 -0.73 2.21 28.79
C GLU A 368 -0.83 2.90 27.44
N THR A 369 0.30 3.18 26.81
CA THR A 369 0.38 3.83 25.50
C THR A 369 -0.31 2.98 24.44
N TRP A 370 0.01 1.68 24.39
CA TRP A 370 -0.58 0.77 23.41
C TRP A 370 -2.04 0.44 23.72
N TYR A 371 -2.42 0.28 24.99
CA TYR A 371 -3.83 0.12 25.35
C TYR A 371 -4.67 1.34 24.97
N ARG A 372 -4.16 2.55 25.21
CA ARG A 372 -4.83 3.79 24.82
C ARG A 372 -5.04 3.86 23.31
N ARG A 373 -3.99 3.59 22.52
CA ARG A 373 -4.09 3.58 21.05
C ARG A 373 -5.11 2.54 20.56
N ALA A 374 -5.05 1.31 21.06
CA ALA A 374 -6.03 0.27 20.70
C ALA A 374 -7.47 0.68 21.08
N ALA A 375 -7.66 1.27 22.26
CA ALA A 375 -8.94 1.77 22.73
C ALA A 375 -9.48 2.93 21.88
N GLU A 376 -8.62 3.84 21.40
CA GLU A 376 -8.99 4.91 20.47
C GLU A 376 -9.48 4.37 19.12
N PHE A 377 -8.91 3.26 18.64
CA PHE A 377 -9.42 2.48 17.50
C PHE A 377 -10.63 1.59 17.83
N GLY A 378 -11.26 1.76 19.01
CA GLY A 378 -12.50 1.07 19.37
C GLY A 378 -12.32 -0.33 19.99
N HIS A 379 -11.09 -0.76 20.28
CA HIS A 379 -10.85 -2.09 20.85
C HIS A 379 -11.38 -2.18 22.29
N THR A 380 -12.49 -2.90 22.46
CA THR A 380 -13.26 -2.90 23.70
C THR A 380 -12.51 -3.52 24.88
N ALA A 381 -11.76 -4.61 24.67
CA ALA A 381 -10.96 -5.21 25.74
C ALA A 381 -9.77 -4.32 26.12
N ALA A 382 -9.25 -3.50 25.18
CA ALA A 382 -8.20 -2.54 25.48
C ALA A 382 -8.73 -1.42 26.36
N MET A 383 -9.93 -0.90 26.07
CA MET A 383 -10.60 0.08 26.93
C MET A 383 -10.77 -0.46 28.36
N TYR A 384 -11.19 -1.72 28.51
CA TYR A 384 -11.35 -2.34 29.82
C TYR A 384 -10.02 -2.48 30.58
N ASN A 385 -9.00 -3.06 29.94
CA ASN A 385 -7.68 -3.27 30.55
C ASN A 385 -6.95 -1.95 30.82
N LEU A 386 -7.14 -0.93 29.99
CA LEU A 386 -6.67 0.43 30.26
C LEU A 386 -7.29 0.98 31.54
N GLY A 387 -8.59 0.77 31.75
CA GLY A 387 -9.26 1.18 32.98
C GLY A 387 -8.70 0.47 34.22
N VAL A 388 -8.46 -0.84 34.13
CA VAL A 388 -7.82 -1.62 35.21
C VAL A 388 -6.41 -1.08 35.52
N LEU A 389 -5.61 -0.83 34.49
CA LEU A 389 -4.26 -0.28 34.60
C LEU A 389 -4.25 1.10 35.27
N LEU A 390 -5.15 2.00 34.85
CA LEU A 390 -5.28 3.36 35.38
C LEU A 390 -5.78 3.36 36.82
N GLN A 391 -6.72 2.46 37.17
CA GLN A 391 -7.16 2.29 38.55
C GLN A 391 -6.00 1.88 39.46
N GLY A 392 -5.20 0.90 39.03
CA GLY A 392 -3.99 0.46 39.75
C GLY A 392 -2.93 1.55 39.91
N ARG A 393 -2.95 2.59 39.05
CA ARG A 393 -2.10 3.78 39.13
C ARG A 393 -2.69 4.93 39.96
N GLY A 394 -3.85 4.75 40.58
CA GLY A 394 -4.50 5.82 41.34
C GLY A 394 -5.16 6.89 40.46
N ARG A 395 -5.54 6.54 39.22
CA ARG A 395 -6.29 7.41 38.27
C ARG A 395 -7.73 6.90 38.05
N PRO A 396 -8.56 6.78 39.11
CA PRO A 396 -9.87 6.13 39.03
C PRO A 396 -10.89 6.88 38.15
N GLY A 397 -10.77 8.22 38.05
CA GLY A 397 -11.66 9.01 37.18
C GLY A 397 -11.47 8.69 35.70
N GLU A 398 -10.23 8.56 35.26
CA GLU A 398 -9.93 8.16 33.87
C GLU A 398 -10.30 6.69 33.63
N ALA A 399 -10.06 5.82 34.61
CA ALA A 399 -10.48 4.43 34.55
C ALA A 399 -11.99 4.29 34.33
N GLN A 400 -12.80 5.04 35.09
CA GLN A 400 -14.25 5.05 34.94
C GLN A 400 -14.69 5.48 33.54
N GLY A 401 -14.05 6.52 32.97
CA GLY A 401 -14.35 6.98 31.62
C GLY A 401 -14.10 5.90 30.56
N TRP A 402 -13.01 5.14 30.67
CA TRP A 402 -12.71 4.04 29.75
C TRP A 402 -13.65 2.85 29.90
N TRP A 403 -14.03 2.46 31.12
CA TRP A 403 -15.02 1.40 31.32
C TRP A 403 -16.40 1.77 30.79
N GLN A 404 -16.83 3.03 30.95
CA GLN A 404 -18.09 3.49 30.36
C GLN A 404 -18.08 3.38 28.84
N ARG A 405 -16.96 3.72 28.18
CA ARG A 405 -16.78 3.53 26.73
C ARG A 405 -16.82 2.05 26.34
N ALA A 406 -16.16 1.18 27.10
CA ALA A 406 -16.18 -0.27 26.87
C ALA A 406 -17.61 -0.84 26.97
N LEU A 407 -18.38 -0.41 27.97
CA LEU A 407 -19.79 -0.80 28.15
C LEU A 407 -20.67 -0.27 27.00
N ALA A 408 -20.47 0.97 26.58
CA ALA A 408 -21.20 1.52 25.44
C ALA A 408 -20.90 0.76 24.14
N ALA A 409 -19.64 0.37 23.92
CA ALA A 409 -19.22 -0.40 22.75
C ALA A 409 -19.83 -1.82 22.73
N THR A 410 -19.85 -2.51 23.88
CA THR A 410 -20.49 -3.84 24.00
C THR A 410 -22.01 -3.76 23.85
N GLY A 411 -22.65 -2.71 24.37
CA GLY A 411 -24.11 -2.50 24.24
C GLY A 411 -24.57 -2.32 22.79
N ARG A 412 -23.79 -1.61 21.95
CA ARG A 412 -24.10 -1.44 20.52
C ARG A 412 -24.01 -2.73 19.71
N ARG A 413 -23.16 -3.69 20.12
CA ARG A 413 -23.03 -4.99 19.46
C ARG A 413 -24.16 -5.98 19.78
N ARG A 414 -24.94 -5.77 20.84
CA ARG A 414 -26.07 -6.63 21.21
C ARG A 414 -27.43 -6.18 20.66
N GLY A 415 -27.49 -4.98 20.08
CA GLY A 415 -28.71 -4.40 19.52
C GLY A 415 -28.83 -4.46 17.99
N ARG A 416 -27.85 -5.06 17.32
CA ARG A 416 -27.91 -5.56 15.93
C ARG A 416 -28.00 -7.07 16.00
#